data_AF-A0A225DQA7-F1
#
_entry.id   AF-A0A225DQA7-F1
#
_cell.length_a   1.000
_cell.length_b   1.000
_cell.length_c   1.000
_cell.angle_alpha   90.00
_cell.angle_beta   90.00
_cell.angle_gamma   90.00
#
_symmetry.space_group_name_H-M   'P 1'
#
loop_
_entity.id
_entity.type
_entity.pdbx_description
1 polymer ?
#
loop_
_entity_poly.entity_id
_entity_poly.type
_entity_poly.pdbx_seq_one_letter_code
_entity_poly.pdbx_strand_id
1 'polypeptide(L)'
;MSRTTPQIPPPAAPLALLWPLIPAVALVVWAFFPTFEFMYGKWVSDPQYSHGFLVPLFSAYVLWRGGLARLIGGGPWPIVGCTILVAALGLRWLAGGLLFYQLDALALMMSLIAVTLAVGGVRMLKGAAPALLFLVFMVPLPYEIEQNVGAPLKLVATTASTYLLQTIGHPAIAEGNVILIDDVTLGVVDACSGLKMLMTFAAFAVGAVILLDRTRFEKLMILLGIVPIAIVTNVLRITATGVAYTMTQEKATLHFLHDLHGWLMMPLGLALLGLQLWALGRLVVRPAPVNPLGGFAPFRPAFA
;
A
#
# COMPACT_ATOMS: atom_id res chain seq x y z
N MET A 1 -15.01 -48.49 -39.86
CA MET A 1 -14.46 -48.38 -38.49
C MET A 1 -13.98 -46.96 -38.25
N SER A 2 -14.88 -46.05 -37.90
CA SER A 2 -14.56 -44.69 -37.46
C SER A 2 -14.16 -44.75 -35.99
N ARG A 3 -12.90 -44.44 -35.68
CA ARG A 3 -12.45 -44.27 -34.30
C ARG A 3 -13.14 -43.04 -33.72
N THR A 4 -14.16 -43.24 -32.91
CA THR A 4 -14.68 -42.23 -32.00
C THR A 4 -13.60 -41.93 -30.98
N THR A 5 -12.83 -40.86 -31.21
CA THR A 5 -12.02 -40.26 -30.14
C THR A 5 -12.96 -39.88 -29.00
N PRO A 6 -12.74 -40.35 -27.77
CA PRO A 6 -13.54 -39.91 -26.63
C PRO A 6 -13.38 -38.38 -26.53
N GLN A 7 -14.48 -37.66 -26.76
CA GLN A 7 -14.54 -36.23 -26.45
C GLN A 7 -14.37 -36.11 -24.94
N ILE A 8 -13.17 -35.71 -24.52
CA ILE A 8 -12.93 -35.27 -23.15
C ILE A 8 -13.93 -34.12 -22.93
N PRO A 9 -14.83 -34.19 -21.94
CA PRO A 9 -15.75 -33.10 -21.68
C PRO A 9 -14.93 -31.82 -21.48
N PRO A 10 -15.36 -30.66 -22.02
CA PRO A 10 -14.69 -29.41 -21.71
C PRO A 10 -14.64 -29.30 -20.18
N PRO A 11 -13.50 -28.91 -19.58
CA PRO A 11 -13.37 -28.87 -18.14
C PRO A 11 -14.54 -28.07 -17.59
N ALA A 12 -15.40 -28.73 -16.81
CA ALA A 12 -16.50 -28.08 -16.12
C ALA A 12 -15.93 -26.85 -15.39
N ALA A 13 -16.59 -25.72 -15.62
CA ALA A 13 -15.98 -24.41 -15.68
C ALA A 13 -15.06 -24.09 -14.49
N PRO A 14 -13.95 -23.36 -14.70
CA PRO A 14 -13.04 -22.89 -13.65
C PRO A 14 -13.73 -22.22 -12.45
N LEU A 15 -14.94 -21.69 -12.65
CA LEU A 15 -15.80 -21.10 -11.62
C LEU A 15 -16.38 -22.13 -10.62
N ALA A 16 -16.65 -23.36 -11.05
CA ALA A 16 -17.19 -24.42 -10.19
C ALA A 16 -16.17 -24.95 -9.18
N LEU A 17 -14.87 -24.67 -9.35
CA LEU A 17 -13.86 -25.02 -8.35
C LEU A 17 -13.73 -23.95 -7.24
N LEU A 18 -14.30 -22.75 -7.47
CA LEU A 18 -14.14 -21.59 -6.60
C LEU A 18 -15.43 -21.22 -5.86
N TRP A 19 -16.55 -21.89 -6.13
CA TRP A 19 -17.81 -21.67 -5.40
C TRP A 19 -17.69 -21.77 -3.87
N PRO A 20 -16.89 -22.67 -3.23
CA PRO A 20 -16.82 -22.73 -1.77
C PRO A 20 -16.08 -21.54 -1.17
N LEU A 21 -15.34 -20.76 -1.98
CA LEU A 21 -14.67 -19.55 -1.54
C LEU A 21 -15.67 -18.45 -1.15
N ILE A 22 -16.80 -18.35 -1.87
CA ILE A 22 -17.81 -17.32 -1.65
C ILE A 22 -18.43 -17.42 -0.25
N PRO A 23 -19.02 -18.56 0.19
CA PRO A 23 -19.57 -18.67 1.52
C PRO A 23 -18.49 -18.63 2.60
N ALA A 24 -17.27 -19.15 2.34
CA ALA A 24 -16.19 -19.09 3.31
C ALA A 24 -15.72 -17.65 3.57
N VAL A 25 -15.54 -16.84 2.52
CA VAL A 25 -15.21 -15.42 2.63
C VAL A 25 -16.37 -14.65 3.27
N ALA A 26 -17.62 -14.94 2.89
CA ALA A 26 -18.79 -14.32 3.51
C ALA A 26 -18.86 -14.59 5.02
N LEU A 27 -18.54 -15.82 5.45
CA LEU A 27 -18.47 -16.19 6.86
C LEU A 27 -17.35 -15.44 7.58
N VAL A 28 -16.17 -15.30 6.97
CA VAL A 28 -15.09 -14.48 7.53
C VAL A 28 -15.52 -13.02 7.64
N VAL A 29 -16.12 -12.44 6.60
CA VAL A 29 -16.60 -11.05 6.63
C VAL A 29 -17.63 -10.84 7.73
N TRP A 30 -18.57 -11.77 7.88
CA TRP A 30 -19.56 -11.74 8.96
C TRP A 30 -18.92 -11.88 10.34
N ALA A 31 -18.02 -12.84 10.52
CA ALA A 31 -17.34 -13.09 11.79
C ALA A 31 -16.50 -11.89 12.24
N PHE A 32 -15.88 -11.17 11.30
CA PHE A 32 -15.05 -9.99 11.55
C PHE A 32 -15.81 -8.65 11.36
N PHE A 33 -17.14 -8.67 11.33
CA PHE A 33 -17.95 -7.45 11.17
C PHE A 33 -17.60 -6.32 12.17
N PRO A 34 -17.39 -6.60 13.48
CA PRO A 34 -16.97 -5.56 14.42
C PRO A 34 -15.61 -4.94 14.08
N THR A 35 -14.69 -5.73 13.51
CA THR A 35 -13.38 -5.24 13.06
C THR A 35 -13.54 -4.28 11.88
N PHE A 36 -14.43 -4.61 10.93
CA PHE A 36 -14.77 -3.72 9.82
C PHE A 36 -15.46 -2.44 10.29
N GLU A 37 -16.33 -2.52 11.29
CA GLU A 37 -16.98 -1.34 11.89
C GLU A 37 -15.94 -0.41 12.54
N PHE A 38 -14.99 -0.96 13.30
CA PHE A 38 -13.87 -0.19 13.85
C PHE A 38 -13.04 0.48 12.76
N MET A 39 -12.65 -0.27 11.72
CA MET A 39 -11.87 0.26 10.60
C MET A 39 -12.64 1.34 9.84
N TYR A 40 -13.93 1.12 9.56
CA TYR A 40 -14.81 2.09 8.94
C TYR A 40 -14.91 3.38 9.76
N GLY A 41 -15.09 3.26 11.08
CA GLY A 41 -15.10 4.40 12.00
C GLY A 41 -13.81 5.23 11.87
N LYS A 42 -12.65 4.56 11.81
CA LYS A 42 -11.36 5.23 11.57
C LYS A 42 -11.26 5.87 10.19
N TRP A 43 -11.71 5.20 9.12
CA TRP A 43 -11.62 5.75 7.76
C TRP A 43 -12.51 6.99 7.55
N VAL A 44 -13.64 7.07 8.25
CA VAL A 44 -14.55 8.24 8.19
C VAL A 44 -14.08 9.38 9.09
N SER A 45 -13.68 9.07 10.32
CA SER A 45 -13.37 10.09 11.33
C SER A 45 -11.96 10.65 11.22
N ASP A 46 -11.02 9.88 10.68
CA ASP A 46 -9.62 10.24 10.61
C ASP A 46 -9.15 10.41 9.16
N PRO A 47 -8.88 11.64 8.71
CA PRO A 47 -8.33 11.92 7.40
C PRO A 47 -7.00 11.19 7.11
N GLN A 48 -6.27 10.69 8.12
CA GLN A 48 -5.08 9.86 7.96
C GLN A 48 -5.36 8.51 7.29
N TYR A 49 -6.54 7.95 7.57
CA TYR A 49 -6.92 6.60 7.18
C TYR A 49 -7.99 6.54 6.08
N SER A 50 -8.35 7.68 5.48
CA SER A 50 -9.36 7.76 4.42
C SER A 50 -9.04 6.91 3.19
N HIS A 51 -7.76 6.63 2.92
CA HIS A 51 -7.33 5.71 1.86
C HIS A 51 -7.82 4.27 2.06
N GLY A 52 -8.18 3.88 3.29
CA GLY A 52 -8.68 2.55 3.64
C GLY A 52 -9.91 2.13 2.84
N PHE A 53 -10.77 3.07 2.41
CA PHE A 53 -11.91 2.78 1.54
C PHE A 53 -11.51 2.24 0.16
N LEU A 54 -10.39 2.72 -0.38
CA LEU A 54 -9.91 2.32 -1.70
C LEU A 54 -9.19 0.97 -1.67
N VAL A 55 -8.68 0.55 -0.51
CA VAL A 55 -7.84 -0.65 -0.38
C VAL A 55 -8.58 -1.94 -0.73
N PRO A 56 -9.79 -2.23 -0.22
CA PRO A 56 -10.55 -3.42 -0.62
C PRO A 56 -10.91 -3.43 -2.10
N LEU A 57 -11.29 -2.28 -2.66
CA LEU A 57 -11.65 -2.14 -4.08
C LEU A 57 -10.44 -2.42 -4.97
N PHE A 58 -9.28 -1.86 -4.63
CA PHE A 58 -8.04 -2.12 -5.35
C PHE A 58 -7.59 -3.59 -5.21
N SER A 59 -7.73 -4.17 -4.03
CA SER A 59 -7.41 -5.59 -3.80
C SER A 59 -8.27 -6.51 -4.67
N ALA A 60 -9.58 -6.24 -4.76
CA ALA A 60 -10.49 -6.94 -5.65
C ALA A 60 -10.10 -6.77 -7.13
N TYR A 61 -9.74 -5.55 -7.54
CA TYR A 61 -9.25 -5.27 -8.89
C TYR A 61 -7.94 -6.02 -9.21
N VAL A 62 -6.97 -6.06 -8.29
CA VAL A 62 -5.72 -6.81 -8.45
C VAL A 62 -5.99 -8.30 -8.60
N LEU A 63 -6.89 -8.85 -7.78
CA LEU A 63 -7.29 -10.25 -7.85
C LEU A 63 -7.96 -10.57 -9.20
N TRP A 64 -8.86 -9.69 -9.66
CA TRP A 64 -9.53 -9.82 -10.95
C TRP A 64 -8.55 -9.75 -12.13
N ARG A 65 -7.64 -8.76 -12.12
CA ARG A 65 -6.61 -8.57 -13.15
C ARG A 65 -5.62 -9.74 -13.22
N GLY A 66 -5.36 -10.40 -12.08
CA GLY A 66 -4.53 -11.61 -12.01
C GLY A 66 -5.09 -12.78 -12.82
N GLY A 67 -6.40 -12.80 -13.07
CA GLY A 67 -7.09 -13.82 -13.84
C GLY A 67 -7.36 -15.10 -13.05
N LEU A 68 -8.59 -15.59 -13.16
CA LEU A 68 -9.09 -16.77 -12.43
C LEU A 68 -8.23 -18.03 -12.65
N ALA A 69 -7.62 -18.16 -13.84
CA ALA A 69 -6.77 -19.29 -14.20
C ALA A 69 -5.52 -19.44 -13.29
N ARG A 70 -5.01 -18.35 -12.70
CA ARG A 70 -3.88 -18.42 -11.76
C ARG A 70 -4.28 -19.01 -10.41
N LEU A 71 -5.58 -18.97 -10.09
CA LEU A 71 -6.14 -19.43 -8.81
C LEU A 71 -6.47 -20.92 -8.82
N ILE A 72 -6.40 -21.59 -9.97
CA ILE A 72 -6.89 -22.95 -10.16
C ILE A 72 -5.73 -23.92 -10.41
N GLY A 73 -5.88 -25.16 -9.93
CA GLY A 73 -4.94 -26.27 -10.21
C GLY A 73 -3.89 -26.52 -9.12
N GLY A 74 -4.08 -26.01 -7.90
CA GLY A 74 -3.13 -26.19 -6.78
C GLY A 74 -3.37 -27.39 -5.87
N GLY A 75 -4.55 -28.01 -5.93
CA GLY A 75 -5.03 -28.96 -4.92
C GLY A 75 -5.29 -28.28 -3.57
N PRO A 76 -6.44 -28.51 -2.91
CA PRO A 76 -6.75 -27.89 -1.61
C PRO A 76 -5.81 -28.37 -0.50
N TRP A 77 -5.48 -27.50 0.45
CA TRP A 77 -4.70 -27.84 1.66
C TRP A 77 -5.58 -27.65 2.91
N PRO A 78 -6.64 -28.47 3.10
CA PRO A 78 -7.67 -28.22 4.10
C PRO A 78 -7.15 -28.33 5.53
N ILE A 79 -6.26 -29.28 5.83
CA ILE A 79 -5.71 -29.46 7.19
C ILE A 79 -4.87 -28.23 7.59
N VAL A 80 -4.00 -27.76 6.70
CA VAL A 80 -3.16 -26.58 6.93
C VAL A 80 -4.01 -25.32 6.99
N GLY A 81 -4.98 -25.16 6.08
CA GLY A 81 -5.91 -24.04 6.11
C GLY A 81 -6.73 -24.01 7.41
N CYS A 82 -7.33 -25.12 7.82
CA CYS A 82 -8.13 -25.21 9.05
C CYS A 82 -7.28 -24.99 10.31
N THR A 83 -6.04 -25.50 10.37
CA THR A 83 -5.15 -25.24 11.52
C THR A 83 -4.79 -23.76 11.64
N ILE A 84 -4.48 -23.09 10.53
CA ILE A 84 -4.26 -21.62 10.53
C ILE A 84 -5.55 -20.89 10.91
N LEU A 85 -6.72 -21.34 10.44
CA LEU A 85 -8.01 -20.73 10.79
C LEU A 85 -8.30 -20.85 12.29
N VAL A 86 -8.08 -22.03 12.89
CA VAL A 86 -8.23 -22.22 14.35
C VAL A 86 -7.28 -21.31 15.11
N ALA A 87 -6.02 -21.19 14.67
CA ALA A 87 -5.07 -20.24 15.27
C ALA A 87 -5.54 -18.79 15.12
N ALA A 88 -6.12 -18.41 13.98
CA ALA A 88 -6.68 -17.07 13.74
C ALA A 88 -7.87 -16.78 14.66
N LEU A 89 -8.76 -17.74 14.86
CA LEU A 89 -9.89 -17.60 15.78
C LEU A 89 -9.42 -17.52 17.25
N GLY A 90 -8.38 -18.28 17.62
CA GLY A 90 -7.74 -18.15 18.93
C GLY A 90 -7.10 -16.78 19.13
N LEU A 91 -6.44 -16.24 18.10
CA LEU A 91 -5.88 -14.89 18.12
C LEU A 91 -6.97 -13.83 18.24
N ARG A 92 -8.09 -13.99 17.53
CA ARG A 92 -9.28 -13.13 17.64
C ARG A 92 -9.87 -13.16 19.05
N TRP A 93 -9.98 -14.34 19.65
CA TRP A 93 -10.45 -14.48 21.04
C TRP A 93 -9.55 -13.73 22.02
N LEU A 94 -8.22 -13.88 21.88
CA LEU A 94 -7.25 -13.12 22.66
C LEU A 94 -7.37 -11.60 22.41
N ALA A 95 -7.50 -11.18 21.15
CA ALA A 95 -7.64 -9.78 20.78
C ALA A 95 -8.89 -9.14 21.40
N GLY A 96 -10.01 -9.88 21.43
CA GLY A 96 -11.23 -9.46 22.12
C GLY A 96 -11.05 -9.35 23.64
N GLY A 97 -10.31 -10.28 24.25
CA GLY A 97 -9.98 -10.23 25.68
C GLY A 97 -9.06 -9.06 26.06
N LEU A 98 -8.18 -8.64 25.15
CA LEU A 98 -7.27 -7.50 25.33
C LEU A 98 -7.84 -6.17 24.83
N LEU A 99 -9.02 -6.16 24.19
CA LEU A 99 -9.60 -5.00 23.50
C LEU A 99 -8.64 -4.38 22.46
N PHE A 100 -7.84 -5.21 21.79
CA PHE A 100 -6.77 -4.77 20.89
C PHE A 100 -7.10 -5.07 19.43
N TYR A 101 -7.78 -4.12 18.78
CA TYR A 101 -8.35 -4.26 17.43
C TYR A 101 -7.31 -4.56 16.34
N GLN A 102 -6.05 -4.16 16.50
CA GLN A 102 -4.98 -4.43 15.53
C GLN A 102 -4.60 -5.93 15.50
N LEU A 103 -4.65 -6.63 16.64
CA LEU A 103 -4.51 -8.09 16.67
C LEU A 103 -5.70 -8.78 16.01
N ASP A 104 -6.90 -8.21 16.14
CA ASP A 104 -8.09 -8.74 15.50
C ASP A 104 -8.03 -8.56 13.96
N ALA A 105 -7.51 -7.43 13.49
CA ALA A 105 -7.23 -7.23 12.07
C ALA A 105 -6.14 -8.18 11.54
N LEU A 106 -5.14 -8.53 12.35
CA LEU A 106 -4.17 -9.58 12.01
C LEU A 106 -4.86 -10.96 11.89
N ALA A 107 -5.76 -11.28 12.81
CA ALA A 107 -6.58 -12.49 12.74
C ALA A 107 -7.46 -12.53 11.47
N LEU A 108 -8.00 -11.40 11.03
CA LEU A 108 -8.71 -11.28 9.75
C LEU A 108 -7.78 -11.64 8.58
N MET A 109 -6.57 -11.07 8.52
CA MET A 109 -5.61 -11.38 7.45
C MET A 109 -5.24 -12.87 7.44
N MET A 110 -4.99 -13.46 8.62
CA MET A 110 -4.69 -14.89 8.73
C MET A 110 -5.89 -15.76 8.29
N SER A 111 -7.11 -15.34 8.60
CA SER A 111 -8.34 -16.06 8.20
C SER A 111 -8.52 -16.08 6.68
N LEU A 112 -8.23 -14.97 6.00
CA LEU A 112 -8.28 -14.90 4.54
C LEU A 112 -7.22 -15.81 3.88
N ILE A 113 -6.00 -15.83 4.44
CA ILE A 113 -4.93 -16.74 4.00
C ILE A 113 -5.34 -18.20 4.23
N ALA A 114 -5.91 -18.51 5.39
CA ALA A 114 -6.37 -19.83 5.77
C ALA A 114 -7.46 -20.37 4.83
N VAL A 115 -8.49 -19.57 4.55
CA VAL A 115 -9.57 -19.93 3.61
C VAL A 115 -9.01 -20.14 2.21
N THR A 116 -8.09 -19.29 1.77
CA THR A 116 -7.43 -19.42 0.46
C THR A 116 -6.63 -20.73 0.37
N LEU A 117 -5.87 -21.09 1.40
CA LEU A 117 -5.13 -22.36 1.45
C LEU A 117 -6.06 -23.58 1.54
N ALA A 118 -7.13 -23.51 2.34
CA ALA A 118 -8.07 -24.61 2.53
C ALA A 118 -8.76 -24.99 1.22
N VAL A 119 -9.17 -23.99 0.42
CA VAL A 119 -9.94 -24.19 -0.82
C VAL A 119 -9.04 -24.43 -2.03
N GLY A 120 -8.00 -23.61 -2.22
CA GLY A 120 -7.21 -23.60 -3.46
C GLY A 120 -5.73 -23.96 -3.30
N GLY A 121 -5.29 -24.21 -2.06
CA GLY A 121 -3.91 -24.55 -1.74
C GLY A 121 -2.91 -23.44 -2.03
N VAL A 122 -1.63 -23.83 -2.07
CA VAL A 122 -0.50 -22.89 -2.20
C VAL A 122 -0.52 -22.13 -3.53
N ARG A 123 -1.00 -22.76 -4.62
CA ARG A 123 -1.07 -22.10 -5.92
C ARG A 123 -2.06 -20.93 -5.91
N MET A 124 -3.25 -21.14 -5.33
CA MET A 124 -4.23 -20.06 -5.19
C MET A 124 -3.72 -18.97 -4.26
N LEU A 125 -3.07 -19.33 -3.14
CA LEU A 125 -2.45 -18.36 -2.26
C LEU A 125 -1.41 -17.50 -2.99
N LYS A 126 -0.51 -18.10 -3.79
CA LYS A 126 0.47 -17.35 -4.58
C LYS A 126 -0.17 -16.43 -5.61
N GLY A 127 -1.27 -16.87 -6.23
CA GLY A 127 -2.04 -16.06 -7.17
C GLY A 127 -2.76 -14.88 -6.51
N ALA A 128 -3.33 -15.10 -5.31
CA ALA A 128 -4.06 -14.09 -4.54
C ALA A 128 -3.16 -13.23 -3.64
N ALA A 129 -1.91 -13.63 -3.39
CA ALA A 129 -0.99 -12.99 -2.45
C ALA A 129 -0.83 -11.48 -2.66
N PRO A 130 -0.72 -10.94 -3.90
CA PRO A 130 -0.64 -9.50 -4.09
C PRO A 130 -1.87 -8.75 -3.59
N ALA A 131 -3.08 -9.31 -3.81
CA ALA A 131 -4.32 -8.72 -3.32
C ALA A 131 -4.45 -8.85 -1.80
N LEU A 132 -4.14 -10.03 -1.24
CA LEU A 132 -4.19 -10.26 0.20
C LEU A 132 -3.18 -9.40 0.97
N LEU A 133 -1.97 -9.23 0.43
CA LEU A 133 -0.94 -8.37 1.04
C LEU A 133 -1.34 -6.89 0.97
N PHE A 134 -2.01 -6.46 -0.09
CA PHE A 134 -2.48 -5.09 -0.23
C PHE A 134 -3.55 -4.71 0.82
N LEU A 135 -4.37 -5.67 1.26
CA LEU A 135 -5.36 -5.45 2.32
C LEU A 135 -4.76 -4.97 3.64
N VAL A 136 -3.48 -5.21 3.91
CA VAL A 136 -2.80 -4.70 5.12
C VAL A 136 -2.90 -3.17 5.22
N PHE A 137 -2.93 -2.45 4.10
CA PHE A 137 -3.08 -0.98 4.09
C PHE A 137 -4.44 -0.48 4.56
N MET A 138 -5.46 -1.34 4.67
CA MET A 138 -6.75 -0.92 5.22
C MET A 138 -6.75 -0.88 6.76
N VAL A 139 -5.77 -1.54 7.38
CA VAL A 139 -5.69 -1.70 8.84
C VAL A 139 -5.01 -0.48 9.47
N PRO A 140 -5.68 0.25 10.39
CA PRO A 140 -5.04 1.33 11.14
C PRO A 140 -3.88 0.82 11.98
N LEU A 141 -2.78 1.59 12.04
CA LEU A 141 -1.62 1.23 12.84
C LEU A 141 -1.93 1.29 14.34
N PRO A 142 -1.21 0.53 15.19
CA PRO A 142 -1.18 0.76 16.63
C PRO A 142 -0.64 2.15 16.94
N TYR A 143 -1.23 2.81 17.94
CA TYR A 143 -0.86 4.16 18.36
C TYR A 143 0.64 4.30 18.67
N GLU A 144 1.24 3.28 19.28
CA GLU A 144 2.65 3.25 19.63
C GLU A 144 3.54 3.29 18.38
N ILE A 145 3.15 2.57 17.32
CA ILE A 145 3.87 2.60 16.04
C ILE A 145 3.70 3.97 15.39
N GLU A 146 2.48 4.51 15.43
CA GLU A 146 2.23 5.86 14.89
C GLU A 146 3.10 6.91 15.56
N GLN A 147 3.21 6.89 16.89
CA GLN A 147 4.04 7.82 17.64
C GLN A 147 5.53 7.61 17.38
N ASN A 148 6.01 6.36 17.44
CA ASN A 148 7.43 6.05 17.30
C ASN A 148 7.96 6.34 15.89
N VAL A 149 7.14 6.19 14.86
CA VAL A 149 7.50 6.55 13.48
C VAL A 149 7.21 8.02 13.18
N GLY A 150 6.09 8.55 13.66
CA GLY A 150 5.68 9.93 13.39
C GLY A 150 6.58 10.97 14.04
N ALA A 151 7.03 10.75 15.28
CA ALA A 151 7.87 11.70 16.02
C ALA A 151 9.20 12.04 15.29
N PRO A 152 10.04 11.06 14.86
CA PRO A 152 11.26 11.38 14.13
C PRO A 152 10.98 12.03 12.77
N LEU A 153 9.91 11.60 12.07
CA LEU A 153 9.51 12.21 10.80
C LEU A 153 9.14 13.69 10.97
N LYS A 154 8.46 14.06 12.06
CA LYS A 154 8.15 15.45 12.39
C LYS A 154 9.40 16.26 12.65
N LEU A 155 10.34 15.77 13.47
CA LEU A 155 11.59 16.48 13.77
C LEU A 155 12.40 16.75 12.50
N VAL A 156 12.53 15.76 11.62
CA VAL A 156 13.20 15.91 10.32
C VAL A 156 12.47 16.93 9.47
N ALA A 157 11.14 16.84 9.38
CA ALA A 157 10.35 17.77 8.59
C ALA A 157 10.42 19.21 9.12
N THR A 158 10.34 19.41 10.44
CA THR A 158 10.49 20.71 11.10
C THR A 158 11.85 21.31 10.79
N THR A 159 12.92 20.56 11.03
CA THR A 159 14.29 21.02 10.79
C THR A 159 14.52 21.38 9.32
N ALA A 160 14.14 20.50 8.40
CA ALA A 160 14.31 20.74 6.96
C ALA A 160 13.45 21.91 6.45
N SER A 161 12.23 22.08 6.97
CA SER A 161 11.37 23.21 6.61
C SER A 161 11.91 24.53 7.14
N THR A 162 12.46 24.56 8.36
CA THR A 162 13.13 25.74 8.91
C THR A 162 14.32 26.16 8.04
N TYR A 163 15.18 25.21 7.64
CA TYR A 163 16.26 25.51 6.70
C TYR A 163 15.72 26.06 5.37
N LEU A 164 14.67 25.43 4.81
CA LEU A 164 14.10 25.89 3.55
C LEU A 164 13.53 27.31 3.67
N LEU A 165 12.79 27.62 4.73
CA LEU A 165 12.27 28.97 5.04
C LEU A 165 13.41 30.01 5.14
N GLN A 166 14.49 29.67 5.84
CA GLN A 166 15.68 30.53 5.94
C GLN A 166 16.31 30.77 4.56
N THR A 167 16.42 29.74 3.72
CA THR A 167 17.01 29.89 2.38
C THR A 167 16.19 30.77 1.45
N ILE A 168 14.87 30.84 1.63
CA ILE A 168 13.99 31.72 0.84
C ILE A 168 13.80 33.11 1.47
N GLY A 169 14.51 33.42 2.56
CA GLY A 169 14.58 34.77 3.14
C GLY A 169 13.66 35.02 4.35
N HIS A 170 13.01 33.98 4.91
CA HIS A 170 12.21 34.12 6.12
C HIS A 170 13.01 33.76 7.38
N PRO A 171 13.06 34.64 8.40
CA PRO A 171 13.74 34.34 9.65
C PRO A 171 12.93 33.31 10.45
N ALA A 172 13.33 32.04 10.36
CA ALA A 172 12.67 30.93 11.03
C ALA A 172 13.57 30.26 12.06
N ILE A 173 13.03 29.85 13.21
CA ILE A 173 13.73 29.11 14.26
C ILE A 173 12.92 27.86 14.62
N ALA A 174 13.59 26.72 14.75
CA ALA A 174 12.96 25.46 15.16
C ALA A 174 13.13 25.22 16.67
N GLU A 175 12.02 24.97 17.36
CA GLU A 175 11.99 24.51 18.75
C GLU A 175 11.18 23.21 18.85
N GLY A 176 11.89 22.08 18.87
CA GLY A 176 11.26 20.76 18.82
C GLY A 176 10.48 20.56 17.51
N ASN A 177 9.15 20.48 17.59
CA ASN A 177 8.26 20.35 16.44
C ASN A 177 7.53 21.67 16.07
N VAL A 178 7.95 22.80 16.64
CA VAL A 178 7.38 24.12 16.37
C VAL A 178 8.38 24.96 15.59
N ILE A 179 7.90 25.71 14.60
CA ILE A 179 8.69 26.69 13.85
C ILE A 179 8.18 28.08 14.22
N LEU A 180 9.04 28.92 14.78
CA LEU A 180 8.78 30.34 14.98
C LEU A 180 9.22 31.09 13.73
N ILE A 181 8.32 31.88 13.13
CA ILE A 181 8.56 32.70 11.95
C ILE A 181 8.06 34.11 12.28
N ASP A 182 8.97 35.05 12.47
CA ASP A 182 8.65 36.37 13.03
C ASP A 182 7.82 36.26 14.33
N ASP A 183 6.59 36.79 14.34
CA ASP A 183 5.66 36.72 15.47
C ASP A 183 4.70 35.50 15.39
N VAL A 184 4.86 34.61 14.40
CA VAL A 184 3.98 33.46 14.17
C VAL A 184 4.60 32.17 14.66
N THR A 185 3.82 31.37 15.39
CA THR A 185 4.18 30.01 15.78
C THR A 185 3.45 28.99 14.92
N LEU A 186 4.21 28.23 14.12
CA LEU A 186 3.69 27.14 13.29
C LEU A 186 4.04 25.80 13.94
N GLY A 187 3.06 25.17 14.57
CA GLY A 187 3.21 23.82 15.11
C GLY A 187 3.09 22.76 14.02
N VAL A 188 4.06 21.84 13.94
CA VAL A 188 3.92 20.60 13.15
C VAL A 188 3.09 19.60 13.96
N VAL A 189 1.79 19.87 14.03
CA VAL A 189 0.78 19.03 14.71
C VAL A 189 0.61 17.67 14.04
N ASP A 190 -0.06 16.73 14.73
CA ASP A 190 -0.35 15.38 14.24
C ASP A 190 -1.04 15.34 12.86
N ALA A 191 -1.83 16.36 12.52
CA ALA A 191 -2.44 16.52 11.19
C ALA A 191 -1.41 16.67 10.05
N CYS A 192 -0.14 16.96 10.37
CA CYS A 192 0.99 17.07 9.47
C CYS A 192 2.04 15.99 9.70
N SER A 193 1.72 14.93 10.46
CA SER A 193 2.67 13.96 11.04
C SER A 193 3.60 13.21 10.09
N GLY A 194 3.56 13.47 8.77
CA GLY A 194 4.29 12.73 7.76
C GLY A 194 3.76 11.31 7.57
N LEU A 195 3.23 10.68 8.63
CA LEU A 195 2.74 9.31 8.65
C LEU A 195 1.52 9.11 7.75
N LYS A 196 0.55 10.04 7.76
CA LYS A 196 -0.56 10.03 6.79
C LYS A 196 -0.07 9.95 5.34
N MET A 197 0.84 10.84 4.97
CA MET A 197 1.40 10.88 3.62
C MET A 197 2.25 9.65 3.35
N LEU A 198 3.02 9.19 4.33
CA LEU A 198 3.82 7.98 4.23
C LEU A 198 2.94 6.76 3.94
N MET A 199 1.86 6.55 4.69
CA MET A 199 0.93 5.42 4.49
C MET A 199 0.23 5.50 3.14
N THR A 200 -0.24 6.69 2.78
CA THR A 200 -0.88 6.94 1.49
C THR A 200 0.09 6.63 0.34
N PHE A 201 1.28 7.22 0.34
CA PHE A 201 2.30 6.97 -0.69
C PHE A 201 2.83 5.55 -0.66
N ALA A 202 2.89 4.90 0.50
CA ALA A 202 3.21 3.48 0.60
C ALA A 202 2.17 2.63 -0.13
N ALA A 203 0.87 2.90 0.08
CA ALA A 203 -0.19 2.20 -0.64
C ALA A 203 -0.08 2.42 -2.16
N PHE A 204 0.16 3.65 -2.63
CA PHE A 204 0.35 3.91 -4.07
C PHE A 204 1.61 3.25 -4.63
N ALA A 205 2.74 3.32 -3.93
CA ALA A 205 4.00 2.74 -4.35
C ALA A 205 3.92 1.20 -4.40
N VAL A 206 3.33 0.56 -3.38
CA VAL A 206 3.11 -0.89 -3.38
C VAL A 206 2.12 -1.27 -4.48
N GLY A 207 1.04 -0.51 -4.67
CA GLY A 207 0.11 -0.70 -5.78
C GLY A 207 0.81 -0.64 -7.14
N ALA A 208 1.69 0.35 -7.35
CA ALA A 208 2.50 0.47 -8.56
C ALA A 208 3.44 -0.74 -8.74
N VAL A 209 4.11 -1.18 -7.67
CA VAL A 209 5.00 -2.37 -7.67
C VAL A 209 4.25 -3.67 -8.00
N ILE A 210 2.98 -3.77 -7.61
CA ILE A 210 2.10 -4.90 -7.92
C ILE A 210 1.63 -4.85 -9.38
N LEU A 211 1.26 -3.67 -9.88
CA LEU A 211 0.64 -3.51 -11.20
C LEU A 211 1.61 -3.39 -12.36
N LEU A 212 2.86 -2.95 -12.10
CA LEU A 212 3.88 -2.69 -13.10
C LEU A 212 4.91 -3.82 -13.16
N ASP A 213 5.19 -4.27 -14.38
CA ASP A 213 6.26 -5.23 -14.65
C ASP A 213 7.63 -4.54 -14.56
N ARG A 214 8.26 -4.70 -13.40
CA ARG A 214 9.54 -4.09 -13.01
C ARG A 214 10.48 -5.13 -12.42
N THR A 215 11.78 -4.91 -12.58
CA THR A 215 12.82 -5.75 -11.98
C THR A 215 12.78 -5.69 -10.46
N ARG A 216 13.33 -6.69 -9.77
CA ARG A 216 13.39 -6.70 -8.29
C ARG A 216 14.13 -5.48 -7.73
N PHE A 217 15.16 -5.02 -8.43
CA PHE A 217 15.91 -3.81 -8.07
C PHE A 217 15.04 -2.55 -8.19
N GLU A 218 14.35 -2.35 -9.32
CA GLU A 218 13.42 -1.22 -9.47
C GLU A 218 12.35 -1.24 -8.38
N LYS A 219 11.77 -2.41 -8.08
CA LYS A 219 10.77 -2.56 -7.02
C LYS A 219 11.31 -2.14 -5.65
N LEU A 220 12.52 -2.58 -5.30
CA LEU A 220 13.17 -2.16 -4.05
C LEU A 220 13.41 -0.65 -4.02
N MET A 221 13.91 -0.06 -5.11
CA MET A 221 14.13 1.38 -5.18
C MET A 221 12.84 2.18 -5.02
N ILE A 222 11.75 1.74 -5.66
CA ILE A 222 10.42 2.36 -5.49
C ILE A 222 9.99 2.33 -4.02
N LEU A 223 10.12 1.18 -3.36
CA LEU A 223 9.75 1.05 -1.94
C LEU A 223 10.63 1.91 -1.02
N LEU A 224 11.94 1.97 -1.27
CA LEU A 224 12.84 2.86 -0.51
C LEU A 224 12.55 4.34 -0.77
N GLY A 225 11.97 4.68 -1.93
CA GLY A 225 11.57 6.03 -2.29
C GLY A 225 10.37 6.56 -1.51
N ILE A 226 9.56 5.69 -0.89
CA ILE A 226 8.35 6.07 -0.14
C ILE A 226 8.69 7.11 0.95
N VAL A 227 9.71 6.84 1.77
CA VAL A 227 10.07 7.70 2.91
C VAL A 227 10.63 9.05 2.44
N PRO A 228 11.63 9.13 1.54
CA PRO A 228 12.09 10.40 1.00
C PRO A 228 10.99 11.22 0.34
N ILE A 229 10.13 10.59 -0.47
CA ILE A 229 9.03 11.29 -1.15
C ILE A 229 8.08 11.91 -0.11
N ALA A 230 7.70 11.14 0.93
CA ALA A 230 6.84 11.61 2.01
C ALA A 230 7.47 12.78 2.81
N ILE A 231 8.78 12.74 3.06
CA ILE A 231 9.50 13.82 3.75
C ILE A 231 9.53 15.07 2.87
N VAL A 232 9.92 14.96 1.60
CA VAL A 232 10.02 16.11 0.68
C VAL A 232 8.66 16.81 0.51
N THR A 233 7.60 16.03 0.28
CA THR A 233 6.23 16.59 0.22
C THR A 233 5.85 17.29 1.52
N ASN A 234 6.14 16.69 2.68
CA ASN A 234 5.83 17.33 3.97
C ASN A 234 6.61 18.63 4.20
N VAL A 235 7.90 18.65 3.86
CA VAL A 235 8.75 19.84 3.99
C VAL A 235 8.21 20.98 3.13
N LEU A 236 7.84 20.67 1.87
CA LEU A 236 7.24 21.66 0.97
C LEU A 236 5.89 22.16 1.50
N ARG A 237 5.05 21.29 2.10
CA ARG A 237 3.81 21.69 2.77
C ARG A 237 4.03 22.68 3.89
N ILE A 238 4.91 22.32 4.84
CA ILE A 238 5.15 23.10 6.04
C ILE A 238 5.74 24.46 5.65
N THR A 239 6.66 24.47 4.70
CA THR A 239 7.24 25.70 4.16
C THR A 239 6.19 26.58 3.48
N ALA A 240 5.38 26.02 2.56
CA ALA A 240 4.33 26.78 1.88
C ALA A 240 3.30 27.35 2.87
N THR A 241 2.98 26.58 3.92
CA THR A 241 2.10 27.04 5.00
C THR A 241 2.77 28.17 5.79
N GLY A 242 4.04 28.02 6.17
CA GLY A 242 4.81 29.06 6.87
C GLY A 242 4.88 30.37 6.08
N VAL A 243 5.16 30.29 4.78
CA VAL A 243 5.15 31.47 3.88
C VAL A 243 3.76 32.11 3.85
N ALA A 244 2.68 31.33 3.72
CA ALA A 244 1.32 31.86 3.75
C ALA A 244 1.01 32.69 5.01
N TYR A 245 1.46 32.22 6.19
CA TYR A 245 1.30 32.93 7.46
C TYR A 245 2.08 34.27 7.52
N THR A 246 3.19 34.40 6.79
CA THR A 246 3.92 35.67 6.70
C THR A 246 3.24 36.67 5.76
N MET A 247 2.43 36.20 4.81
CA MET A 247 1.75 37.05 3.83
C MET A 247 0.39 37.56 4.31
N THR A 248 -0.34 36.78 5.11
CA THR A 248 -1.67 37.14 5.61
C THR A 248 -1.98 36.52 6.95
N GLN A 249 -2.68 37.27 7.80
CA GLN A 249 -3.21 36.83 9.09
C GLN A 249 -4.72 36.60 9.05
N GLU A 250 -5.35 36.78 7.88
CA GLU A 250 -6.77 36.60 7.71
C GLU A 250 -7.14 35.12 7.82
N LYS A 251 -7.98 34.78 8.81
CA LYS A 251 -8.36 33.39 9.12
C LYS A 251 -8.98 32.66 7.94
N ALA A 252 -9.83 33.32 7.15
CA ALA A 252 -10.49 32.73 6.00
C ALA A 252 -9.48 32.33 4.92
N THR A 253 -8.55 33.23 4.60
CA THR A 253 -7.47 33.00 3.63
C THR A 253 -6.51 31.91 4.10
N LEU A 254 -6.15 31.89 5.39
CA LEU A 254 -5.30 30.85 5.95
C LEU A 254 -5.97 29.47 5.93
N HIS A 255 -7.26 29.38 6.22
CA HIS A 255 -8.01 28.13 6.12
C HIS A 255 -8.06 27.62 4.67
N PHE A 256 -8.35 28.51 3.72
CA PHE A 256 -8.34 28.18 2.29
C PHE A 256 -6.95 27.69 1.83
N LEU A 257 -5.88 28.38 2.21
CA LEU A 257 -4.52 27.98 1.86
C LEU A 257 -4.13 26.65 2.53
N HIS A 258 -4.57 26.40 3.76
CA HIS A 258 -4.34 25.12 4.42
C HIS A 258 -4.99 23.95 3.66
N ASP A 259 -6.25 24.12 3.25
CA ASP A 259 -6.98 23.12 2.47
C ASP A 259 -6.35 22.91 1.09
N LEU A 260 -5.96 24.01 0.43
CA LEU A 260 -5.30 23.99 -0.87
C LEU A 260 -3.95 23.27 -0.82
N HIS A 261 -3.10 23.60 0.17
CA HIS A 261 -1.83 22.90 0.37
C HIS A 261 -2.06 21.42 0.68
N GLY A 262 -3.04 21.08 1.50
CA GLY A 262 -3.43 19.70 1.78
C GLY A 262 -3.81 18.93 0.52
N TRP A 263 -4.57 19.54 -0.37
CA TRP A 263 -4.97 18.94 -1.66
C TRP A 263 -3.79 18.81 -2.62
N LEU A 264 -2.94 19.83 -2.74
CA LEU A 264 -1.76 19.85 -3.63
C LEU A 264 -0.68 18.83 -3.26
N MET A 265 -0.61 18.39 -1.99
CA MET A 265 0.37 17.40 -1.56
C MET A 265 0.23 16.06 -2.28
N MET A 266 -1.01 15.64 -2.54
CA MET A 266 -1.26 14.35 -3.17
C MET A 266 -0.78 14.30 -4.63
N PRO A 267 -1.15 15.27 -5.51
CA PRO A 267 -0.55 15.38 -6.84
C PRO A 267 0.97 15.49 -6.81
N LEU A 268 1.53 16.25 -5.87
CA LEU A 268 2.99 16.42 -5.76
C LEU A 268 3.69 15.09 -5.43
N GLY A 269 3.20 14.35 -4.45
CA GLY A 269 3.80 13.05 -4.10
C GLY A 269 3.65 12.01 -5.22
N LEU A 270 2.49 11.99 -5.90
CA LEU A 270 2.29 11.14 -7.09
C LEU A 270 3.21 11.55 -8.25
N ALA A 271 3.47 12.85 -8.44
CA ALA A 271 4.40 13.35 -9.43
C ALA A 271 5.84 12.92 -9.11
N LEU A 272 6.27 12.99 -7.84
CA LEU A 272 7.57 12.51 -7.41
C LEU A 272 7.72 10.98 -7.56
N LEU A 273 6.68 10.21 -7.25
CA LEU A 273 6.65 8.76 -7.52
C LEU A 273 6.73 8.48 -9.03
N GLY A 274 5.99 9.24 -9.84
CA GLY A 274 6.03 9.17 -11.31
C GLY A 274 7.42 9.51 -11.86
N LEU A 275 8.06 10.54 -11.31
CA LEU A 275 9.43 10.93 -11.65
C LEU A 275 10.42 9.81 -11.29
N GLN A 276 10.27 9.18 -10.12
CA GLN A 276 11.10 8.05 -9.72
C GLN A 276 10.94 6.87 -10.68
N LEU A 277 9.71 6.52 -11.05
CA LEU A 277 9.42 5.46 -12.02
C LEU A 277 10.00 5.76 -13.40
N TRP A 278 9.91 7.02 -13.84
CA TRP A 278 10.48 7.48 -15.09
C TRP A 278 12.01 7.41 -15.08
N ALA A 279 12.65 7.91 -14.01
CA ALA A 279 14.10 7.90 -13.86
C ALA A 279 14.65 6.47 -13.83
N LEU A 280 14.04 5.57 -13.05
CA LEU A 280 14.41 4.16 -13.02
C LEU A 280 14.25 3.49 -14.39
N GLY A 281 13.19 3.82 -15.15
CA GLY A 281 12.98 3.31 -16.49
C GLY A 281 14.02 3.78 -17.53
N ARG A 282 14.72 4.90 -17.26
CA ARG A 282 15.81 5.41 -18.10
C ARG A 282 17.18 4.89 -17.67
N LEU A 283 17.39 4.71 -16.37
CA LEU A 283 18.68 4.32 -15.78
C LEU A 283 18.90 2.80 -15.78
N VAL A 284 17.83 2.00 -15.67
CA VAL A 284 17.93 0.54 -15.61
C VAL A 284 17.73 -0.05 -17.01
N VAL A 285 18.84 -0.49 -17.62
CA VAL A 285 18.78 -1.27 -18.86
C VAL A 285 18.16 -2.62 -18.55
N ARG A 286 17.02 -2.92 -19.19
CA ARG A 286 16.37 -4.22 -19.05
C ARG A 286 17.27 -5.27 -19.71
N PRO A 287 17.65 -6.36 -19.01
CA PRO A 287 18.34 -7.45 -19.68
C PRO A 287 17.44 -7.92 -20.82
N ALA A 288 18.00 -7.99 -22.03
CA ALA A 288 17.29 -8.50 -23.19
C ALA A 288 16.70 -9.87 -22.82
N PRO A 289 15.46 -10.19 -23.23
CA PRO A 289 14.93 -11.52 -23.00
C PRO A 289 15.90 -12.53 -23.61
N VAL A 290 16.51 -13.36 -22.77
CA VAL A 290 17.38 -14.46 -23.21
C VAL A 290 16.47 -15.36 -24.04
N ASN A 291 16.62 -15.33 -25.36
CA ASN A 291 15.87 -16.21 -26.24
C ASN A 291 16.27 -17.65 -25.87
N PRO A 292 15.36 -18.48 -25.32
CA PRO A 292 15.69 -19.86 -24.96
C PRO A 292 16.08 -20.69 -26.20
N LEU A 293 15.76 -20.19 -27.40
CA LEU A 293 16.06 -20.76 -28.69
C LEU A 293 17.19 -19.98 -29.41
N GLY A 294 18.12 -19.40 -28.66
CA GLY A 294 19.43 -18.99 -29.18
C GLY A 294 20.26 -20.22 -29.55
N GLY A 295 19.79 -21.00 -30.53
CA GLY A 295 20.67 -21.87 -31.29
C GLY A 295 21.84 -21.02 -31.76
N PHE A 296 23.05 -21.55 -31.60
CA PHE A 296 24.26 -21.00 -32.18
C PHE A 296 23.93 -20.49 -33.58
N ALA A 297 23.92 -19.17 -33.78
CA ALA A 297 23.96 -18.64 -35.13
C ALA A 297 25.22 -19.25 -35.75
N PRO A 298 25.13 -20.00 -36.86
CA PRO A 298 26.31 -20.57 -37.47
C PRO A 298 27.24 -19.42 -37.80
N PHE A 299 28.47 -19.51 -37.29
CA PHE A 299 29.56 -18.63 -37.65
C PHE A 299 29.65 -18.65 -39.19
N ARG A 300 29.18 -17.59 -39.84
CA ARG A 300 29.44 -17.39 -41.26
C ARG A 300 30.82 -16.73 -41.34
N PRO A 301 31.88 -17.43 -41.74
CA PRO A 301 33.09 -16.73 -42.13
C PRO A 301 32.71 -15.83 -43.31
N ALA A 302 33.01 -14.53 -43.17
CA ALA A 302 33.22 -13.72 -44.36
C ALA A 302 34.31 -14.41 -45.18
N PHE A 303 34.19 -14.41 -46.51
CA PHE A 303 34.99 -15.15 -47.50
C PHE A 303 34.42 -16.51 -47.92
N ALA A 304 33.41 -16.45 -48.79
CA ALA A 304 33.36 -17.18 -50.05
C ALA A 304 32.42 -16.43 -51.00
#